data_AF-A0A926W0J6-F1
#
_entry.id   AF-A0A926W0J6-F1
#
_cell.length_a   1.000
_cell.length_b   1.000
_cell.length_c   1.000
_cell.angle_alpha   90.00
_cell.angle_beta   90.00
_cell.angle_gamma   90.00
#
_symmetry.space_group_name_H-M   'P 1'
#
loop_
_entity.id
_entity.type
_entity.pdbx_description
1 polymer ?
#
loop_
_entity_poly.entity_id
_entity_poly.type
_entity_poly.pdbx_seq_one_letter_code
_entity_poly.pdbx_strand_id
1 'polypeptide(L)'
;MNATYCCLSVALNHIPGNHFLLEAAKSELAIAVNCAERYEKTWHSIIWIRSNTRIKIRVRHELNYLAFECYTHFLKAVDYLNQYANFMNEQGIPVASWWWEMACSLNTASRAIHRENKREIFSRQLRLFES
;
A
#
# COMPACT_ATOMS: atom_id res chain seq x y z
N MET A 1 -10.13 -3.88 -0.04
CA MET A 1 -8.97 -3.33 0.66
C MET A 1 -8.90 -3.67 2.15
N ASN A 2 -9.89 -4.32 2.77
CA ASN A 2 -9.80 -4.70 4.18
C ASN A 2 -8.62 -5.65 4.48
N ALA A 3 -8.40 -6.68 3.64
CA ALA A 3 -7.25 -7.58 3.82
C ALA A 3 -5.91 -6.83 3.60
N THR A 4 -5.88 -5.95 2.60
CA THR A 4 -4.74 -5.06 2.34
C THR A 4 -4.42 -4.18 3.56
N TYR A 5 -5.43 -3.51 4.13
CA TYR A 5 -5.30 -2.66 5.31
C TYR A 5 -4.73 -3.44 6.50
N CYS A 6 -5.27 -4.62 6.81
CA CYS A 6 -4.77 -5.45 7.91
C CYS A 6 -3.29 -5.81 7.72
N CYS A 7 -2.90 -6.29 6.53
CA CYS A 7 -1.53 -6.74 6.28
C CYS A 7 -0.52 -5.58 6.33
N LEU A 8 -0.89 -4.42 5.76
CA LEU A 8 -0.04 -3.22 5.80
C LEU A 8 0.12 -2.69 7.23
N SER A 9 -0.95 -2.71 8.03
CA SER A 9 -0.91 -2.26 9.43
C SER A 9 -0.02 -3.16 10.29
N VAL A 10 -0.07 -4.49 10.08
CA VAL A 10 0.83 -5.43 10.75
C VAL A 10 2.27 -5.17 10.33
N ALA A 11 2.55 -5.06 9.03
CA ALA A 11 3.90 -4.77 8.53
C ALA A 11 4.49 -3.49 9.15
N LEU A 12 3.67 -2.42 9.27
CA LEU A 12 4.09 -1.16 9.86
C LEU A 12 4.53 -1.29 11.33
N ASN A 13 3.84 -2.12 12.11
CA ASN A 13 4.14 -2.33 13.52
C ASN A 13 5.46 -3.11 13.74
N HIS A 14 5.95 -3.83 12.74
CA HIS A 14 7.20 -4.59 12.84
C HIS A 14 8.45 -3.78 12.47
N ILE A 15 8.31 -2.60 11.85
CA ILE A 15 9.47 -1.79 11.42
C ILE A 15 9.99 -0.96 12.60
N PRO A 16 11.26 -1.13 13.03
CA PRO A 16 11.84 -0.34 14.10
C PRO A 16 12.19 1.07 13.63
N GLY A 17 12.21 2.02 14.58
CA GLY A 17 12.48 3.44 14.31
C GLY A 17 13.89 3.92 14.58
N ASN A 18 14.87 3.04 14.36
CA ASN A 18 16.28 3.27 14.72
C ASN A 18 17.18 3.67 13.53
N HIS A 19 16.62 3.78 12.31
CA HIS A 19 17.38 4.11 11.11
C HIS A 19 16.55 4.98 10.17
N PHE A 20 17.17 5.97 9.51
CA PHE A 20 16.45 6.94 8.68
C PHE A 20 15.68 6.28 7.51
N LEU A 21 16.25 5.26 6.86
CA LEU A 21 15.56 4.48 5.83
C LEU A 21 14.33 3.73 6.36
N LEU A 22 14.39 3.25 7.60
CA LEU A 22 13.26 2.54 8.21
C LEU A 22 12.16 3.53 8.61
N GLU A 23 12.52 4.71 9.09
CA GLU A 23 11.56 5.80 9.33
C GLU A 23 10.91 6.30 8.03
N ALA A 24 11.67 6.42 6.95
CA ALA A 24 11.13 6.73 5.63
C ALA A 24 10.16 5.64 5.15
N ALA A 25 10.53 4.36 5.29
CA ALA A 25 9.66 3.23 4.96
C ALA A 25 8.36 3.24 5.79
N LYS A 26 8.44 3.52 7.10
CA LYS A 26 7.27 3.64 7.99
C LYS A 26 6.35 4.76 7.56
N SER A 27 6.89 5.93 7.21
CA SER A 27 6.12 7.07 6.73
C SER A 27 5.31 6.71 5.48
N GLU A 28 5.98 6.14 4.47
CA GLU A 28 5.33 5.70 3.23
C GLU A 28 4.27 4.61 3.50
N LEU A 29 4.59 3.64 4.35
CA LEU A 29 3.69 2.55 4.68
C LEU A 29 2.46 3.04 5.49
N ALA A 30 2.62 4.03 6.36
CA ALA A 30 1.51 4.67 7.06
C ALA A 30 0.57 5.40 6.11
N ILE A 31 1.09 6.06 5.06
CA ILE A 31 0.27 6.64 4.00
C ILE A 31 -0.50 5.54 3.26
N ALA A 32 0.17 4.43 2.91
CA ALA A 32 -0.48 3.30 2.25
C ALA A 32 -1.62 2.69 3.10
N VAL A 33 -1.43 2.55 4.41
CA VAL A 33 -2.47 2.12 5.36
C VAL A 33 -3.65 3.09 5.35
N ASN A 34 -3.39 4.40 5.42
CA ASN A 34 -4.44 5.42 5.38
C ASN A 34 -5.25 5.36 4.08
N CYS A 35 -4.59 5.19 2.94
CA CYS A 35 -5.26 5.03 1.66
C CYS A 35 -6.17 3.78 1.63
N ALA A 36 -5.70 2.65 2.16
CA ALA A 36 -6.49 1.43 2.24
C ALA A 36 -7.72 1.59 3.15
N GLU A 37 -7.57 2.27 4.29
CA GLU A 37 -8.68 2.57 5.19
C GLU A 37 -9.71 3.51 4.53
N ARG A 38 -9.24 4.58 3.88
CA ARG A 38 -10.10 5.51 3.14
C ARG A 38 -10.81 4.85 1.98
N TYR A 39 -10.18 3.89 1.31
CA TYR A 39 -10.80 3.11 0.25
C TYR A 39 -12.02 2.37 0.80
N GLU A 40 -11.87 1.65 1.92
CA GLU A 40 -12.96 0.91 2.56
C GLU A 40 -14.10 1.84 3.00
N LYS A 41 -13.79 2.99 3.61
CA LYS A 41 -14.80 3.98 3.99
C LYS A 41 -15.54 4.53 2.76
N THR A 42 -14.82 4.83 1.69
CA THR A 42 -15.40 5.34 0.43
C THR A 42 -16.30 4.30 -0.22
N TRP A 43 -15.87 3.03 -0.25
CA TRP A 43 -16.65 1.93 -0.83
C TRP A 43 -18.00 1.76 -0.12
N HIS A 44 -18.00 1.85 1.21
CA HIS A 44 -19.21 1.72 2.04
C HIS A 44 -20.05 2.99 2.12
N SER A 45 -19.55 4.14 1.64
CA SER A 45 -20.30 5.40 1.64
C SER A 45 -21.42 5.48 0.60
N ILE A 46 -21.50 4.52 -0.33
CA ILE A 46 -22.45 4.52 -1.45
C ILE A 46 -23.35 3.29 -1.44
N ILE A 47 -24.65 3.50 -1.69
CA ILE A 47 -25.60 2.41 -1.97
C ILE A 47 -25.60 2.13 -3.47
N TRP A 48 -24.69 1.26 -3.92
CA TRP A 48 -24.40 0.99 -5.34
C TRP A 48 -25.62 0.71 -6.22
N ILE A 49 -26.64 0.03 -5.71
CA ILE A 49 -27.84 -0.31 -6.49
C ILE A 49 -28.73 0.92 -6.71
N ARG A 50 -28.80 1.82 -5.72
CA ARG A 50 -29.72 2.97 -5.70
C ARG A 50 -29.13 4.27 -6.25
N SER A 51 -27.82 4.43 -6.20
CA SER A 51 -27.17 5.65 -6.65
C SER A 51 -27.28 5.83 -8.17
N ASN A 52 -27.32 7.07 -8.64
CA ASN A 52 -27.29 7.37 -10.08
C ASN A 52 -25.88 7.16 -10.68
N THR A 53 -25.81 7.11 -12.01
CA THR A 53 -24.58 6.85 -12.75
C THR A 53 -23.48 7.85 -12.45
N ARG A 54 -23.80 9.15 -12.36
CA ARG A 54 -22.81 10.21 -12.09
C ARG A 54 -22.14 10.02 -10.73
N ILE A 55 -22.91 9.69 -9.68
CA ILE A 55 -22.38 9.41 -8.35
C ILE A 55 -21.49 8.17 -8.38
N LYS A 56 -21.93 7.07 -9.03
CA LYS A 56 -21.12 5.84 -9.15
C LYS A 56 -19.79 6.10 -9.86
N ILE A 57 -19.79 6.88 -10.94
CA ILE A 57 -18.58 7.25 -11.67
C ILE A 57 -17.63 8.03 -10.76
N ARG A 58 -18.13 9.06 -10.07
CA ARG A 58 -17.31 9.86 -9.14
C ARG A 58 -16.69 9.00 -8.04
N VAL A 59 -17.48 8.12 -7.41
CA VAL A 59 -16.98 7.25 -6.33
C VAL A 59 -15.97 6.24 -6.87
N ARG A 60 -16.19 5.67 -8.06
CA ARG A 60 -15.18 4.80 -8.70
C ARG A 60 -13.87 5.52 -9.00
N HIS A 61 -13.91 6.78 -9.42
CA HIS A 61 -12.70 7.57 -9.62
C HIS A 61 -11.90 7.74 -8.33
N GLU A 62 -12.56 8.06 -7.21
CA GLU A 62 -11.91 8.17 -5.91
C GLU A 62 -11.33 6.83 -5.45
N LEU A 63 -12.08 5.73 -5.61
CA LEU A 63 -11.59 4.39 -5.28
C LEU A 63 -10.35 4.02 -6.11
N ASN A 64 -10.35 4.32 -7.41
CA ASN A 64 -9.19 4.08 -8.27
C ASN A 64 -7.99 4.94 -7.86
N TYR A 65 -8.23 6.19 -7.48
CA TYR A 65 -7.20 7.08 -6.95
C TYR A 65 -6.58 6.48 -5.69
N LEU A 66 -7.40 6.13 -4.70
CA LEU A 66 -6.94 5.59 -3.41
C LEU A 66 -6.19 4.26 -3.57
N ALA A 67 -6.65 3.37 -4.44
CA ALA A 67 -5.96 2.11 -4.72
C ALA A 67 -4.58 2.34 -5.37
N PHE A 68 -4.48 3.28 -6.30
CA PHE A 68 -3.22 3.63 -6.95
C PHE A 68 -2.22 4.29 -5.98
N GLU A 69 -2.68 5.25 -5.17
CA GLU A 69 -1.82 5.89 -4.15
C GLU A 69 -1.35 4.85 -3.13
N CYS A 70 -2.25 3.99 -2.63
CA CYS A 70 -1.92 2.91 -1.71
C CYS A 70 -0.78 2.03 -2.26
N TYR A 71 -0.90 1.60 -3.52
CA TYR A 71 0.12 0.77 -4.16
C TYR A 71 1.43 1.52 -4.39
N THR A 72 1.36 2.79 -4.79
CA THR A 72 2.56 3.63 -5.03
C THR A 72 3.36 3.81 -3.75
N HIS A 73 2.70 4.18 -2.66
CA HIS A 73 3.32 4.35 -1.35
C HIS A 73 3.83 3.02 -0.78
N PHE A 74 3.10 1.92 -1.00
CA PHE A 74 3.60 0.57 -0.69
C PHE A 74 4.92 0.26 -1.42
N LEU A 75 5.02 0.54 -2.72
CA LEU A 75 6.26 0.29 -3.48
C LEU A 75 7.42 1.15 -2.99
N LYS A 76 7.18 2.43 -2.64
CA LYS A 76 8.20 3.30 -2.05
C LYS A 76 8.70 2.78 -0.70
N ALA A 77 7.79 2.30 0.15
CA ALA A 77 8.17 1.68 1.42
C ALA A 77 9.07 0.46 1.21
N VAL A 78 8.72 -0.41 0.25
CA VAL A 78 9.54 -1.57 -0.14
C VAL A 78 10.91 -1.14 -0.67
N ASP A 79 10.99 -0.06 -1.45
CA ASP A 79 12.25 0.45 -1.97
C ASP A 79 13.18 0.92 -0.83
N TYR A 80 12.68 1.71 0.13
CA TYR A 80 13.47 2.11 1.31
C TYR A 80 13.94 0.93 2.15
N LEU A 81 13.10 -0.11 2.30
CA LEU A 81 13.51 -1.34 2.97
C LEU A 81 14.61 -2.05 2.20
N ASN A 82 14.50 -2.20 0.87
CA ASN A 82 15.56 -2.79 0.07
C ASN A 82 16.87 -2.01 0.16
N GLN A 83 16.82 -0.68 0.15
CA GLN A 83 17.99 0.18 0.38
C GLN A 83 18.61 -0.08 1.76
N TYR A 84 17.79 -0.23 2.81
CA TYR A 84 18.29 -0.57 4.14
C TYR A 84 18.94 -1.96 4.18
N ALA A 85 18.33 -2.96 3.55
CA ALA A 85 18.90 -4.31 3.48
C ALA A 85 20.26 -4.31 2.78
N ASN A 86 20.38 -3.58 1.67
CA ASN A 86 21.65 -3.42 0.96
C ASN A 86 22.70 -2.75 1.83
N PHE A 87 22.34 -1.67 2.53
CA PHE A 87 23.24 -0.98 3.46
C PHE A 87 23.75 -1.91 4.58
N MET A 88 22.85 -2.70 5.20
CA MET A 88 23.24 -3.65 6.24
C MET A 88 24.14 -4.76 5.70
N ASN A 89 23.87 -5.25 4.49
CA ASN A 89 24.66 -6.27 3.82
C ASN A 89 26.08 -5.76 3.45
N GLU A 90 26.19 -4.52 2.98
CA GLU A 90 27.48 -3.87 2.71
C GLU A 90 28.32 -3.72 3.99
N GLN A 91 27.68 -3.54 5.14
CA GLN A 91 28.35 -3.51 6.44
C GLN A 91 28.60 -4.91 7.05
N GLY A 92 28.19 -5.99 6.37
CA GLY A 92 28.30 -7.36 6.88
C GLY A 92 27.43 -7.62 8.12
N ILE A 93 26.41 -6.79 8.36
CA ILE A 93 25.53 -6.95 9.52
C ILE A 93 24.38 -7.88 9.13
N PRO A 94 24.16 -8.99 9.87
CA PRO A 94 23.08 -9.90 9.58
C PRO A 94 21.73 -9.23 9.79
N VAL A 95 20.79 -9.60 8.94
CA VAL A 95 19.42 -9.07 8.98
C VAL A 95 18.71 -9.55 10.26
N ALA A 96 18.09 -8.62 10.98
CA ALA A 96 17.45 -8.89 12.25
C ALA A 96 16.14 -9.71 12.11
N SER A 97 15.72 -10.39 13.18
CA SER A 97 14.57 -11.30 13.18
C SER A 97 13.24 -10.65 12.74
N TRP A 98 13.02 -9.39 13.10
CA TRP A 98 11.82 -8.62 12.72
C TRP A 98 11.65 -8.48 11.20
N TRP A 99 12.75 -8.60 10.43
CA TRP A 99 12.73 -8.49 8.98
C TRP A 99 11.88 -9.56 8.32
N TRP A 100 11.93 -10.79 8.83
CA TRP A 100 11.15 -11.90 8.27
C TRP A 100 9.66 -11.76 8.49
N GLU A 101 9.24 -11.36 9.70
CA GLU A 101 7.83 -11.11 10.00
C GLU A 101 7.28 -9.95 9.17
N MET A 102 8.06 -8.87 9.04
CA MET A 102 7.75 -7.75 8.17
C MET A 102 7.65 -8.18 6.69
N ALA A 103 8.65 -8.88 6.16
CA ALA A 103 8.68 -9.30 4.76
C ALA A 103 7.51 -10.23 4.41
N CYS A 104 7.15 -11.16 5.30
CA CYS A 104 5.98 -12.01 5.13
C CYS A 104 4.67 -11.19 5.08
N SER A 105 4.54 -10.20 5.96
CA SER A 105 3.39 -9.30 6.01
C SER A 105 3.28 -8.44 4.74
N LEU A 106 4.41 -7.90 4.25
CA LEU A 106 4.46 -7.13 3.00
C LEU A 106 4.16 -7.98 1.77
N ASN A 107 4.64 -9.22 1.71
CA ASN A 107 4.31 -10.15 0.63
C ASN A 107 2.81 -10.47 0.62
N THR A 108 2.23 -10.69 1.80
CA THR A 108 0.78 -10.90 1.95
C THR A 108 -0.01 -9.66 1.53
N ALA A 109 0.44 -8.46 1.91
CA ALA A 109 -0.16 -7.20 1.49
C ALA A 109 -0.10 -7.03 -0.04
N SER A 110 1.06 -7.29 -0.66
CA SER A 110 1.22 -7.24 -2.12
C SER A 110 0.22 -8.16 -2.82
N ARG A 111 0.08 -9.41 -2.36
CA ARG A 111 -0.89 -10.37 -2.89
C ARG A 111 -2.33 -9.90 -2.71
N ALA A 112 -2.67 -9.29 -1.57
CA ALA A 112 -3.99 -8.75 -1.30
C ALA A 112 -4.32 -7.58 -2.25
N ILE A 113 -3.39 -6.64 -2.42
CA ILE A 113 -3.53 -5.49 -3.33
C ILE A 113 -3.80 -5.97 -4.77
N HIS A 114 -3.01 -6.94 -5.25
CA HIS A 114 -3.18 -7.50 -6.59
C HIS A 114 -4.45 -8.31 -6.76
N ARG A 115 -4.99 -8.91 -5.70
CA ARG A 115 -6.25 -9.65 -5.75
C ARG A 115 -7.47 -8.74 -5.73
N GLU A 116 -7.44 -7.72 -4.87
CA GLU A 116 -8.58 -6.84 -4.60
C GLU A 116 -8.68 -5.70 -5.61
N ASN A 117 -7.55 -5.19 -6.13
CA ASN A 117 -7.52 -3.90 -6.82
C ASN A 117 -6.74 -3.89 -8.14
N LYS A 118 -6.50 -5.06 -8.73
CA LYS A 118 -5.74 -5.20 -9.98
C LYS A 118 -6.22 -4.22 -11.05
N ARG A 119 -7.54 -4.19 -11.28
CA ARG A 119 -8.14 -3.40 -12.37
C ARG A 119 -8.02 -1.91 -12.09
N GLU A 120 -8.27 -1.50 -10.85
CA GLU A 120 -8.19 -0.10 -10.42
C GLU A 120 -6.77 0.47 -10.58
N ILE A 121 -5.75 -0.29 -10.17
CA ILE A 121 -4.34 0.10 -10.26
C ILE A 121 -3.89 0.24 -11.72
N PHE A 122 -4.17 -0.76 -12.57
CA PHE A 122 -3.76 -0.71 -13.98
C PHE A 122 -4.58 0.28 -14.81
N SER A 123 -5.85 0.54 -14.46
CA SER A 123 -6.70 1.49 -15.20
C SER A 123 -6.21 2.93 -15.14
N ARG A 124 -5.46 3.31 -14.09
CA ARG A 124 -4.90 4.65 -13.95
C ARG A 124 -3.52 4.77 -14.60
N GLN A 125 -2.69 3.72 -14.55
CA GLN A 125 -1.45 3.68 -15.32
C GLN A 125 -1.71 3.93 -16.80
N LEU A 126 -2.73 3.28 -17.39
CA LEU A 126 -3.09 3.49 -18.80
C LEU A 126 -3.48 4.93 -19.13
N ARG A 127 -4.18 5.64 -18.23
CA ARG A 127 -4.59 7.04 -18.46
C ARG A 127 -3.46 8.06 -18.32
N LEU A 128 -2.36 7.72 -17.64
CA LEU A 128 -1.17 8.57 -17.56
C LEU A 128 -0.34 8.53 -18.85
N PHE A 129 -0.54 7.52 -19.71
CA PHE A 129 0.14 7.38 -21.00
C PHE A 129 -0.69 7.88 -22.20
N GLU A 130 -1.94 8.30 -21.96
CA GLU A 130 -2.85 8.83 -22.99
C GLU A 130 -2.97 10.36 -22.97
N SER A 131 -2.14 11.06 -22.17
CA SER A 131 -2.12 12.52 -22.01
C SER A 131 -0.94 13.19 -22.70
#